data_AF-A0A3A8HYQ3-F1
#
_entry.id   AF-A0A3A8HYQ3-F1
#
_cell.length_a   1.000
_cell.length_b   1.000
_cell.length_c   1.000
_cell.angle_alpha   90.00
_cell.angle_beta   90.00
_cell.angle_gamma   90.00
#
_symmetry.space_group_name_H-M   'P 1'
#
loop_
_entity.id
_entity.type
_entity.pdbx_description
1 polymer ?
#
loop_
_entity_poly.entity_id
_entity_poly.type
_entity_poly.pdbx_seq_one_letter_code
_entity_poly.pdbx_strand_id
1 'polypeptide(L)'
;MDMLCTLRSATETQLQALRKAPTRLESFLEDEEDFGDAKGAAFLELDIGEAWHGLQFLLTGTAWEGTPPLDFLVRGGEDVGDIPSDEGTARVFDAASVKALAEALKTVSEDTLRQRFDPARLQAEDIYPGTWEEEEPAEDVDPLEELVSYFVELRKFTAAVAKRGHALLVHIG
;
A
#
# COMPACT_ATOMS: atom_id res chain seq x y z
N MET A 1 10.21 -8.50 13.38
CA MET A 1 9.01 -7.65 13.44
C MET A 1 8.50 -7.68 12.04
N ASP A 2 7.29 -8.19 11.88
CA ASP A 2 6.73 -8.43 10.56
C ASP A 2 6.19 -7.09 10.08
N MET A 3 6.55 -6.71 8.86
CA MET A 3 6.17 -5.42 8.29
C MET A 3 4.92 -5.61 7.43
N LEU A 4 3.76 -5.20 7.94
CA LEU A 4 2.49 -5.36 7.26
C LEU A 4 2.06 -4.05 6.61
N CYS A 5 1.43 -4.13 5.44
CA CYS A 5 0.97 -2.94 4.73
C CYS A 5 -0.55 -2.81 4.73
N THR A 6 -1.02 -1.69 5.29
CA THR A 6 -2.43 -1.30 5.28
C THR A 6 -2.60 0.00 4.52
N LEU A 7 -3.60 0.02 3.65
CA LEU A 7 -3.99 1.16 2.81
C LEU A 7 -5.34 1.69 3.25
N ARG A 8 -5.43 2.96 3.62
CA ARG A 8 -6.67 3.56 4.11
C ARG A 8 -7.02 4.85 3.38
N SER A 9 -8.27 5.01 2.97
CA SER A 9 -8.73 6.29 2.42
C SER A 9 -8.87 7.33 3.53
N ALA A 10 -8.51 8.58 3.25
CA ALA A 10 -8.74 9.69 4.18
C ALA A 10 -9.38 10.88 3.46
N THR A 11 -10.33 11.54 4.12
CA THR A 11 -10.82 12.86 3.71
C THR A 11 -9.76 13.92 3.99
N GLU A 12 -9.86 15.08 3.34
CA GLU A 12 -8.98 16.21 3.63
C GLU A 12 -9.06 16.64 5.11
N THR A 13 -10.26 16.61 5.71
CA THR A 13 -10.44 16.93 7.13
C THR A 13 -9.67 15.96 8.02
N GLN A 14 -9.78 14.65 7.76
CA GLN A 14 -9.07 13.61 8.50
C GLN A 14 -7.54 13.79 8.38
N LEU A 15 -7.03 14.04 7.17
CA LEU A 15 -5.60 14.30 6.97
C LEU A 15 -5.12 15.54 7.73
N GLN A 16 -5.88 16.64 7.69
CA GLN A 16 -5.53 17.86 8.40
C GLN A 16 -5.59 17.66 9.93
N ALA A 17 -6.52 16.83 10.42
CA ALA A 17 -6.57 16.46 11.83
C ALA A 17 -5.32 15.65 12.24
N LEU A 18 -4.95 14.64 11.46
CA LEU A 18 -3.77 13.81 11.70
C LEU A 18 -2.47 14.63 11.63
N ARG A 19 -2.33 15.52 10.65
CA ARG A 19 -1.16 16.42 10.52
C ARG A 19 -0.99 17.36 11.71
N LYS A 20 -2.09 17.77 12.35
CA LYS A 20 -2.05 18.63 13.56
C LYS A 20 -1.75 17.84 14.83
N ALA A 21 -1.91 16.52 14.81
CA ALA A 21 -1.71 15.63 15.94
C ALA A 21 -1.02 14.33 15.49
N PRO A 22 0.26 14.39 15.09
CA PRO A 22 0.97 13.24 14.51
C PRO A 22 1.07 12.04 15.46
N THR A 23 1.08 12.28 16.78
CA THR A 23 1.06 11.22 17.81
C THR A 23 -0.23 10.41 17.86
N ARG A 24 -1.26 10.77 17.06
CA ARG A 24 -2.55 10.06 16.96
C ARG A 24 -2.63 9.15 15.73
N LEU A 25 -1.49 8.82 15.11
CA LEU A 25 -1.46 7.88 13.98
C LEU A 25 -2.09 6.54 14.35
N GLU A 26 -1.73 5.96 15.50
CA GLU A 26 -2.28 4.68 15.96
C GLU A 26 -3.81 4.74 16.11
N SER A 27 -4.32 5.73 16.85
CA SER A 27 -5.77 5.93 17.00
C SER A 27 -6.48 6.19 15.66
N PHE A 28 -5.78 6.76 14.66
CA PHE A 28 -6.31 6.89 13.30
C PHE A 28 -6.36 5.57 12.55
N LEU A 29 -5.37 4.68 12.73
CA LEU A 29 -5.30 3.33 12.16
C LEU A 29 -6.26 2.35 12.85
N GLU A 30 -6.53 2.54 14.12
CA GLU A 30 -7.48 1.71 14.88
C GLU A 30 -8.94 2.20 14.77
N ASP A 31 -9.17 3.36 14.13
CA ASP A 31 -10.49 4.03 14.04
C ASP A 31 -11.13 4.29 15.42
N GLU A 32 -10.32 4.60 16.42
CA GLU A 32 -10.80 4.76 17.81
C GLU A 32 -11.46 6.12 18.07
N GLU A 33 -11.17 7.13 17.25
CA GLU A 33 -11.56 8.52 17.48
C GLU A 33 -12.17 9.17 16.25
N ASP A 34 -12.99 10.20 16.46
CA ASP A 34 -13.54 11.02 15.37
C ASP A 34 -12.47 12.00 14.87
N PHE A 35 -12.05 11.83 13.61
CA PHE A 35 -11.09 12.71 12.92
C PHE A 35 -11.80 13.78 12.04
N GLY A 36 -13.02 14.16 12.41
CA GLY A 36 -13.83 15.16 11.72
C GLY A 36 -14.75 14.54 10.67
N ASP A 37 -15.23 13.32 10.92
CA ASP A 37 -15.94 12.50 9.97
C ASP A 37 -17.36 13.03 9.75
N ALA A 38 -17.65 13.38 8.51
CA ALA A 38 -19.03 13.63 8.12
C ALA A 38 -19.83 12.32 8.21
N LYS A 39 -21.11 12.41 8.59
CA LYS A 39 -22.01 11.25 8.66
C LYS A 39 -22.03 10.51 7.30
N GLY A 40 -21.51 9.26 7.27
CA GLY A 40 -21.40 8.44 6.05
C GLY A 40 -20.03 8.46 5.36
N ALA A 41 -18.99 9.07 5.97
CA ALA A 41 -17.62 9.11 5.47
C ALA A 41 -16.78 7.87 5.88
N ALA A 42 -17.39 6.68 5.99
CA ALA A 42 -16.68 5.46 6.38
C ALA A 42 -15.44 5.24 5.49
N PHE A 43 -14.29 5.05 6.12
CA PHE A 43 -13.03 4.81 5.43
C PHE A 43 -13.16 3.54 4.56
N LEU A 44 -12.53 3.59 3.39
CA LEU A 44 -12.16 2.38 2.68
C LEU A 44 -10.82 1.93 3.23
N GLU A 45 -10.66 0.63 3.39
CA GLU A 45 -9.42 -0.01 3.78
C GLU A 45 -9.11 -1.19 2.87
N LEU A 46 -7.82 -1.44 2.66
CA LEU A 46 -7.28 -2.65 2.09
C LEU A 46 -6.01 -3.02 2.87
N ASP A 47 -6.01 -4.21 3.46
CA ASP A 47 -4.82 -4.84 4.01
C ASP A 47 -4.21 -5.74 2.92
N ILE A 48 -2.93 -5.55 2.63
CA ILE A 48 -2.16 -6.40 1.70
C ILE A 48 -1.04 -7.17 2.42
N GLY A 49 -1.03 -7.19 3.75
CA GLY A 49 -0.11 -7.97 4.58
C GLY A 49 1.34 -7.77 4.17
N GLU A 50 2.07 -8.86 4.00
CA GLU A 50 3.48 -8.90 3.59
C GLU A 50 3.70 -8.75 2.08
N ALA A 51 2.63 -8.70 1.29
CA ALA A 51 2.69 -8.70 -0.17
C ALA A 51 3.20 -7.37 -0.76
N TRP A 52 3.35 -6.31 0.05
CA TRP A 52 3.67 -4.96 -0.41
C TRP A 52 4.98 -4.87 -1.19
N HIS A 53 6.04 -5.56 -0.78
CA HIS A 53 7.34 -5.44 -1.44
C HIS A 53 7.36 -6.27 -2.73
N GLY A 54 6.74 -7.46 -2.73
CA GLY A 54 6.50 -8.24 -3.93
C GLY A 54 5.69 -7.44 -4.96
N LEU A 55 4.60 -6.81 -4.55
CA LEU A 55 3.79 -5.95 -5.43
C LEU A 55 4.58 -4.75 -5.96
N GLN A 56 5.37 -4.07 -5.11
CA GLN A 56 6.27 -2.99 -5.54
C GLN A 56 7.19 -3.47 -6.67
N PHE A 57 7.84 -4.62 -6.47
CA PHE A 57 8.73 -5.21 -7.45
C PHE A 57 8.01 -5.57 -8.75
N LEU A 58 6.84 -6.19 -8.69
CA LEU A 58 6.09 -6.54 -9.90
C LEU A 58 5.54 -5.31 -10.64
N LEU A 59 5.19 -4.23 -9.93
CA LEU A 59 4.70 -3.00 -10.55
C LEU A 59 5.80 -2.17 -11.20
N THR A 60 7.00 -2.14 -10.61
CA THR A 60 8.09 -1.24 -11.02
C THR A 60 9.26 -1.94 -11.70
N GLY A 61 9.46 -3.23 -11.43
CA GLY A 61 10.61 -4.03 -11.82
C GLY A 61 11.84 -3.87 -10.91
N THR A 62 11.70 -3.18 -9.77
CA THR A 62 12.80 -2.86 -8.85
C THR A 62 12.35 -2.95 -7.39
N ALA A 63 13.26 -3.33 -6.49
CA ALA A 63 12.99 -3.44 -5.05
C ALA A 63 12.51 -2.12 -4.41
N TRP A 64 13.36 -1.10 -4.43
CA TRP A 64 13.16 0.14 -3.68
C TRP A 64 13.00 1.39 -4.55
N GLU A 65 13.21 1.23 -5.86
CA GLU A 65 13.14 2.30 -6.85
C GLU A 65 11.83 2.19 -7.65
N GLY A 66 11.65 3.07 -8.63
CA GLY A 66 10.55 2.99 -9.57
C GLY A 66 10.24 4.34 -10.20
N THR A 67 9.16 4.39 -10.98
CA THR A 67 8.68 5.64 -11.58
C THR A 67 7.29 5.92 -11.06
N PRO A 68 7.03 7.13 -10.52
CA PRO A 68 5.71 7.54 -10.11
C PRO A 68 4.68 7.43 -11.25
N PRO A 69 3.44 7.02 -10.94
CA PRO A 69 2.91 6.76 -9.61
C PRO A 69 3.00 5.29 -9.16
N LEU A 70 3.62 4.39 -9.93
CA LEU A 70 3.58 2.94 -9.64
C LEU A 70 4.52 2.49 -8.51
N ASP A 71 5.40 3.37 -8.04
CA ASP A 71 6.32 3.13 -6.93
C ASP A 71 5.74 3.47 -5.54
N PHE A 72 4.43 3.76 -5.47
CA PHE A 72 3.77 4.32 -4.29
C PHE A 72 3.88 3.46 -3.02
N LEU A 73 3.99 2.13 -3.17
CA LEU A 73 4.10 1.21 -2.03
C LEU A 73 5.36 1.46 -1.22
N VAL A 74 6.45 1.90 -1.86
CA VAL A 74 7.72 2.18 -1.16
C VAL A 74 8.07 3.66 -1.15
N ARG A 75 7.59 4.45 -2.12
CA ARG A 75 8.00 5.85 -2.32
C ARG A 75 6.87 6.80 -2.62
N GLY A 76 7.19 8.09 -2.61
CA GLY A 76 6.23 9.16 -2.87
C GLY A 76 5.29 9.39 -1.69
N GLY A 77 4.36 10.32 -1.90
CA GLY A 77 3.53 10.85 -0.83
C GLY A 77 4.30 11.79 0.10
N GLU A 78 3.65 12.18 1.19
CA GLU A 78 4.23 12.98 2.26
C GLU A 78 4.18 12.18 3.56
N ASP A 79 5.26 12.15 4.32
CA ASP A 79 5.29 11.48 5.63
C ASP A 79 4.25 12.11 6.58
N VAL A 80 3.58 11.26 7.35
CA VAL A 80 2.58 11.68 8.34
C VAL A 80 2.68 10.81 9.59
N GLY A 81 2.22 11.34 10.72
CA GLY A 81 2.26 10.62 11.98
C GLY A 81 3.63 10.66 12.64
N ASP A 82 3.68 10.17 13.88
CA ASP A 82 4.91 10.01 14.66
C ASP A 82 5.20 8.50 14.75
N ILE A 83 5.96 7.99 13.79
CA ILE A 83 6.38 6.58 13.72
C ILE A 83 7.91 6.53 13.59
N PRO A 84 8.62 5.82 14.48
CA PRO A 84 10.05 5.59 14.32
C PRO A 84 10.32 4.84 13.02
N SER A 85 11.36 5.27 12.27
CA SER A 85 11.66 4.69 10.95
C SER A 85 12.04 3.21 10.97
N ASP A 86 12.47 2.71 12.14
CA ASP A 86 12.78 1.29 12.40
C ASP A 86 11.56 0.47 12.83
N GLU A 87 10.44 1.12 13.14
CA GLU A 87 9.13 0.50 13.39
C GLU A 87 8.24 0.55 12.14
N GLY A 88 8.38 1.57 11.29
CA GLY A 88 7.64 1.64 10.03
C GLY A 88 7.58 3.00 9.35
N THR A 89 6.61 3.14 8.44
CA THR A 89 6.33 4.37 7.70
C THR A 89 4.83 4.59 7.56
N ALA A 90 4.42 5.86 7.59
CA ALA A 90 3.08 6.30 7.23
C ALA A 90 3.19 7.46 6.25
N ARG A 91 2.63 7.30 5.05
CA ARG A 91 2.72 8.28 3.97
C ARG A 91 1.36 8.57 3.37
N VAL A 92 1.10 9.84 3.06
CA VAL A 92 -0.17 10.27 2.48
C VAL A 92 -0.02 10.76 1.04
N PHE A 93 -0.95 10.35 0.20
CA PHE A 93 -1.07 10.77 -1.18
C PHE A 93 -2.37 11.55 -1.34
N ASP A 94 -2.26 12.78 -1.84
CA ASP A 94 -3.43 13.62 -2.07
C ASP A 94 -4.39 13.03 -3.13
N ALA A 95 -5.61 13.54 -3.18
CA ALA A 95 -6.64 13.03 -4.08
C ALA A 95 -6.23 13.08 -5.57
N ALA A 96 -5.39 14.05 -5.96
CA ALA A 96 -4.87 14.16 -7.32
C ALA A 96 -3.87 13.03 -7.63
N SER A 97 -2.97 12.73 -6.70
CA SER A 97 -2.00 11.63 -6.77
C SER A 97 -2.70 10.28 -6.80
N VAL A 98 -3.72 10.08 -5.96
CA VAL A 98 -4.53 8.85 -5.96
C VAL A 98 -5.24 8.64 -7.30
N LYS A 99 -5.76 9.71 -7.92
CA LYS A 99 -6.35 9.63 -9.25
C LYS A 99 -5.33 9.23 -10.31
N ALA A 100 -4.13 9.80 -10.27
CA ALA A 100 -3.05 9.42 -11.19
C ALA A 100 -2.61 7.96 -10.98
N LEU A 101 -2.50 7.52 -9.72
CA LEU A 101 -2.22 6.14 -9.35
C LEU A 101 -3.27 5.17 -9.89
N ALA A 102 -4.56 5.47 -9.70
CA ALA A 102 -5.65 4.62 -10.17
C ALA A 102 -5.66 4.47 -11.69
N GLU A 103 -5.39 5.55 -12.45
CA GLU A 103 -5.26 5.48 -13.91
C GLU A 103 -4.02 4.67 -14.34
N ALA A 104 -2.88 4.82 -13.65
CA ALA A 104 -1.68 4.04 -13.95
C ALA A 104 -1.86 2.54 -13.67
N LEU A 105 -2.41 2.18 -12.50
CA LEU A 105 -2.69 0.79 -12.13
C LEU A 105 -3.67 0.12 -13.09
N LYS A 106 -4.60 0.89 -13.68
CA LYS A 106 -5.52 0.38 -14.70
C LYS A 106 -4.83 -0.07 -15.98
N THR A 107 -3.66 0.48 -16.29
CA THR A 107 -2.88 0.12 -17.49
C THR A 107 -2.04 -1.14 -17.31
N VAL A 108 -1.80 -1.55 -16.07
CA VAL A 108 -1.06 -2.78 -15.74
C VAL A 108 -2.02 -3.98 -15.79
N SER A 109 -1.59 -5.07 -16.42
CA SER A 109 -2.34 -6.33 -16.48
C SER A 109 -1.80 -7.36 -15.50
N GLU A 110 -2.63 -8.34 -15.13
CA GLU A 110 -2.18 -9.52 -14.38
C GLU A 110 -1.06 -10.26 -15.13
N ASP A 111 -1.14 -10.36 -16.47
CA ASP A 111 -0.07 -10.93 -17.29
C ASP A 111 1.26 -10.18 -17.13
N THR A 112 1.23 -8.86 -16.91
CA THR A 112 2.45 -8.08 -16.65
C THR A 112 3.10 -8.50 -15.34
N LEU A 113 2.30 -8.72 -14.29
CA LEU A 113 2.78 -9.21 -13.00
C LEU A 113 3.35 -10.62 -13.15
N ARG A 114 2.59 -11.53 -13.79
CA ARG A 114 3.00 -12.92 -14.03
C ARG A 114 4.30 -13.03 -14.82
N GLN A 115 4.53 -12.14 -15.80
CA GLN A 115 5.77 -12.11 -16.57
C GLN A 115 6.97 -11.56 -15.79
N ARG A 116 6.74 -10.74 -14.77
CA ARG A 116 7.80 -10.15 -13.93
C ARG A 116 8.11 -10.98 -12.70
N PHE A 117 7.22 -11.89 -12.33
CA PHE A 117 7.41 -12.77 -11.19
C PHE A 117 8.52 -13.79 -11.48
N ASP A 118 9.57 -13.68 -10.69
CA ASP A 118 10.74 -14.55 -10.72
C ASP A 118 11.19 -14.74 -9.26
N PRO A 119 10.82 -15.88 -8.63
CA PRO A 119 11.14 -16.17 -7.24
C PRO A 119 12.62 -16.02 -6.90
N ALA A 120 13.50 -16.46 -7.81
CA ALA A 120 14.93 -16.39 -7.59
C ALA A 120 15.45 -14.95 -7.61
N ARG A 121 14.87 -14.09 -8.46
CA ARG A 121 15.19 -12.65 -8.43
C ARG A 121 14.62 -11.95 -7.21
N LEU A 122 13.39 -12.25 -6.83
CA LEU A 122 12.76 -11.70 -5.63
C LEU A 122 13.60 -12.04 -4.38
N GLN A 123 14.05 -13.29 -4.27
CA GLN A 123 14.94 -13.75 -3.21
C GLN A 123 16.30 -13.04 -3.25
N ALA A 124 16.93 -12.97 -4.43
CA ALA A 124 18.26 -12.38 -4.59
C ALA A 124 18.30 -10.86 -4.39
N GLU A 125 17.19 -10.16 -4.62
CA GLU A 125 17.05 -8.72 -4.38
C GLU A 125 16.55 -8.40 -2.95
N ASP A 126 16.54 -9.39 -2.05
CA ASP A 126 16.08 -9.28 -0.66
C ASP A 126 14.66 -8.65 -0.56
N ILE A 127 13.77 -9.04 -1.48
CA ILE A 127 12.39 -8.59 -1.47
C ILE A 127 11.69 -9.22 -0.26
N TYR A 128 11.10 -8.39 0.60
CA TYR A 128 10.32 -8.83 1.76
C TYR A 128 9.13 -9.71 1.29
N PRO A 129 8.80 -10.82 1.98
CA PRO A 129 9.36 -11.28 3.26
C PRO A 129 10.68 -12.06 3.16
N GLY A 130 11.15 -12.35 1.95
CA GLY A 130 12.42 -13.05 1.73
C GLY A 130 12.32 -14.58 1.75
N THR A 131 11.13 -15.12 1.49
CA THR A 131 10.82 -16.55 1.48
C THR A 131 10.35 -17.06 0.11
N TRP A 132 10.79 -16.41 -0.98
CA TRP A 132 10.25 -16.63 -2.32
C TRP A 132 10.65 -17.98 -2.94
N GLU A 133 11.82 -18.51 -2.58
CA GLU A 133 12.34 -19.80 -3.09
C GLU A 133 12.10 -20.98 -2.15
N GLU A 134 11.30 -20.82 -1.08
CA GLU A 134 11.04 -21.91 -0.14
C GLU A 134 10.27 -23.06 -0.82
N GLU A 135 10.79 -24.30 -0.68
CA GLU A 135 10.21 -25.50 -1.29
C GLU A 135 8.81 -25.83 -0.70
N GLU A 136 8.60 -25.48 0.56
CA GLU A 136 7.31 -25.51 1.26
C GLU A 136 7.02 -24.07 1.72
N PRO A 137 6.16 -23.32 1.01
CA PRO A 137 5.80 -21.97 1.44
C PRO A 137 5.20 -22.02 2.85
N ALA A 138 5.51 -21.00 3.65
CA ALA A 138 4.99 -20.88 5.03
C ALA A 138 3.45 -20.90 5.10
N GLU A 139 2.79 -20.51 4.02
CA GLU A 139 1.35 -20.62 3.81
C GLU A 139 1.05 -21.60 2.66
N ASP A 140 -0.05 -22.36 2.74
CA ASP A 140 -0.53 -23.28 1.69
C ASP A 140 -1.01 -22.55 0.40
N VAL A 141 -0.52 -21.34 0.13
CA VAL A 141 -0.94 -20.45 -0.95
C VAL A 141 0.23 -20.20 -1.90
N ASP A 142 -0.05 -20.25 -3.21
CA ASP A 142 0.94 -19.90 -4.24
C ASP A 142 1.26 -18.39 -4.18
N PRO A 143 2.53 -17.99 -3.94
CA PRO A 143 2.89 -16.58 -3.79
C PRO A 143 2.56 -15.70 -5.01
N LEU A 144 2.61 -16.25 -6.24
CA LEU A 144 2.23 -15.49 -7.43
C LEU A 144 0.72 -15.25 -7.46
N GLU A 145 -0.08 -16.27 -7.17
CA GLU A 145 -1.54 -16.11 -7.16
C GLU A 145 -2.00 -15.17 -6.06
N GLU A 146 -1.33 -15.18 -4.91
CA GLU A 146 -1.55 -14.20 -3.84
C GLU A 146 -1.27 -12.77 -4.31
N LEU A 147 -0.08 -12.51 -4.88
CA LEU A 147 0.28 -11.19 -5.40
C LEU A 147 -0.70 -10.71 -6.47
N VAL A 148 -1.12 -11.59 -7.39
CA VAL A 148 -2.11 -11.24 -8.42
C VAL A 148 -3.48 -10.93 -7.79
N SER A 149 -3.90 -11.69 -6.79
CA SER A 149 -5.15 -11.44 -6.05
C SER A 149 -5.14 -10.06 -5.38
N TYR A 150 -4.08 -9.76 -4.62
CA TYR A 150 -3.93 -8.45 -3.98
C TYR A 150 -3.82 -7.31 -4.99
N PHE A 151 -3.16 -7.52 -6.14
CA PHE A 151 -3.13 -6.52 -7.20
C PHE A 151 -4.53 -6.20 -7.75
N VAL A 152 -5.39 -7.21 -7.92
CA VAL A 152 -6.77 -7.02 -8.36
C VAL A 152 -7.56 -6.22 -7.32
N GLU A 153 -7.42 -6.53 -6.03
CA GLU A 153 -8.06 -5.77 -4.95
C GLU A 153 -7.50 -4.35 -4.85
N LEU A 154 -6.19 -4.16 -4.97
CA LEU A 154 -5.53 -2.86 -4.98
C LEU A 154 -6.05 -1.96 -6.10
N ARG A 155 -6.27 -2.50 -7.31
CA ARG A 155 -6.89 -1.77 -8.43
C ARG A 155 -8.32 -1.33 -8.11
N LYS A 156 -9.13 -2.23 -7.53
CA LYS A 156 -10.52 -1.92 -7.16
C LYS A 156 -10.56 -0.85 -6.07
N PHE A 157 -9.73 -1.02 -5.05
CA PHE A 157 -9.60 -0.12 -3.92
C PHE A 157 -9.17 1.28 -4.37
N THR A 158 -8.03 1.42 -5.05
CA THR A 158 -7.52 2.72 -5.51
C THR A 158 -8.50 3.43 -6.44
N ALA A 159 -9.20 2.71 -7.32
CA ALA A 159 -10.27 3.27 -8.15
C ALA A 159 -11.46 3.78 -7.32
N ALA A 160 -11.84 3.07 -6.25
CA ALA A 160 -12.90 3.49 -5.35
C ALA A 160 -12.50 4.73 -4.53
N VAL A 161 -11.26 4.78 -4.01
CA VAL A 161 -10.72 5.97 -3.31
C VAL A 161 -10.68 7.17 -4.26
N ALA A 162 -10.16 7.00 -5.47
CA ALA A 162 -10.11 8.05 -6.50
C ALA A 162 -11.51 8.56 -6.86
N LYS A 163 -12.51 7.67 -6.98
CA LYS A 163 -13.90 8.04 -7.28
C LYS A 163 -14.53 8.89 -6.16
N ARG A 164 -14.15 8.64 -4.91
CA ARG A 164 -14.59 9.45 -3.76
C ARG A 164 -13.86 10.80 -3.67
N GLY A 165 -12.76 10.98 -4.41
CA GLY A 165 -11.91 12.16 -4.28
C GLY A 165 -11.20 12.23 -2.93
N HIS A 166 -10.96 11.08 -2.32
CA HIS A 166 -10.26 10.96 -1.05
C HIS A 166 -8.74 10.86 -1.30
N ALA A 167 -7.97 11.19 -0.27
CA ALA A 167 -6.56 10.86 -0.18
C ALA A 167 -6.36 9.39 0.21
N LEU A 168 -5.12 8.93 0.12
CA LEU A 168 -4.68 7.59 0.50
C LEU A 168 -3.58 7.69 1.56
N LEU A 169 -3.75 7.01 2.68
CA LEU A 169 -2.71 6.68 3.64
C LEU A 169 -2.15 5.30 3.29
N VAL A 170 -0.83 5.20 3.15
CA VAL A 170 -0.07 3.95 3.06
C VAL A 170 0.70 3.81 4.37
N HIS A 171 0.36 2.79 5.15
CA HIS A 171 1.07 2.43 6.37
C HIS A 171 1.82 1.12 6.13
N ILE A 172 3.09 1.07 6.54
CA ILE A 172 3.90 -0.15 6.58
C ILE A 172 4.58 -0.19 7.94
N GLY A 173 4.22 -1.16 8.79
CA GLY A 173 4.69 -1.27 10.18
C GLY A 173 4.16 -2.53 10.85
#